data_AF-A0A0C2JM85-F1
#
_entry.id   AF-A0A0C2JM85-F1
#
_cell.length_a   1.000
_cell.length_b   1.000
_cell.length_c   1.000
_cell.angle_alpha   90.00
_cell.angle_beta   90.00
_cell.angle_gamma   90.00
#
_symmetry.space_group_name_H-M   'P 1'
#
loop_
_entity.id
_entity.type
_entity.pdbx_description
1 polymer ?
#
loop_
_entity_poly.entity_id
_entity_poly.type
_entity_poly.pdbx_seq_one_letter_code
_entity_poly.pdbx_strand_id
1 'polypeptide(L)'
;MSMNTTPLPQIDNPNVDESKENRGGRTHFKVNEEIKTFIRELVDENCGLSLKQICQNVATRFDITLSETTIHNCLGQMHCSLKAIHIIPTRRNDPNTICIRNHFAHSFLRLEEN
;
A
#
# COMPACT_ATOMS: atom_id res chain seq x y z
N MET A 1 55.03 -1.11 -28.38
CA MET A 1 53.69 -1.31 -27.79
C MET A 1 52.64 -0.84 -28.80
N SER A 2 52.07 -1.75 -29.61
CA SER A 2 50.71 -1.65 -30.16
C SER A 2 50.41 -2.95 -30.92
N MET A 3 49.53 -3.79 -30.37
CA MET A 3 49.00 -4.96 -31.08
C MET A 3 47.59 -4.57 -31.54
N ASN A 4 47.44 -4.26 -32.83
CA ASN A 4 46.13 -3.99 -33.41
C ASN A 4 45.45 -5.31 -33.76
N THR A 5 44.38 -5.67 -33.05
CA THR A 5 43.54 -6.84 -33.38
C THR A 5 42.05 -6.50 -33.24
N THR A 6 41.39 -6.40 -34.39
CA THR A 6 39.93 -6.48 -34.60
C THR A 6 39.74 -7.68 -35.54
N PRO A 7 38.92 -8.71 -35.26
CA PRO A 7 37.43 -8.65 -35.27
C PRO A 7 36.80 -9.62 -34.21
N LEU A 8 35.53 -10.09 -34.22
CA LEU A 8 34.31 -10.00 -35.06
C LEU A 8 33.07 -9.81 -34.14
N PRO A 9 31.92 -9.32 -34.64
CA PRO A 9 30.65 -9.27 -33.89
C PRO A 9 29.75 -10.50 -34.16
N GLN A 10 29.27 -11.18 -33.11
CA GLN A 10 28.17 -12.16 -33.18
C GLN A 10 27.47 -12.31 -31.80
N ILE A 11 26.19 -12.67 -31.67
CA ILE A 11 24.99 -12.62 -32.55
C ILE A 11 23.80 -12.42 -31.59
N ASP A 12 22.71 -11.88 -32.11
CA ASP A 12 21.37 -11.73 -31.53
C ASP A 12 20.96 -12.74 -30.44
N ASN A 13 20.26 -12.23 -29.42
CA ASN A 13 19.18 -13.00 -28.80
C ASN A 13 17.94 -12.10 -28.71
N PRO A 14 16.81 -12.47 -29.37
CA PRO A 14 15.72 -11.54 -29.62
C PRO A 14 14.74 -11.42 -28.44
N ASN A 15 14.25 -10.19 -28.24
CA ASN A 15 12.89 -9.87 -27.80
C ASN A 15 12.28 -10.64 -26.61
N VAL A 16 12.26 -9.99 -25.44
CA VAL A 16 11.02 -9.92 -24.65
C VAL A 16 10.78 -8.46 -24.23
N ASP A 17 10.08 -7.74 -25.09
CA ASP A 17 9.14 -6.65 -24.77
C ASP A 17 9.42 -5.78 -23.52
N GLU A 18 10.20 -4.70 -23.73
CA GLU A 18 10.16 -3.51 -22.87
C GLU A 18 9.46 -2.34 -23.59
N SER A 19 8.35 -2.61 -24.28
CA SER A 19 7.52 -1.57 -24.93
C SER A 19 6.52 -0.90 -23.96
N LYS A 20 6.99 -0.51 -22.77
CA LYS A 20 6.27 0.49 -21.96
C LYS A 20 6.38 1.83 -22.66
N GLU A 21 5.39 2.13 -23.51
CA GLU A 21 5.25 3.41 -24.21
C GLU A 21 5.56 4.58 -23.27
N ASN A 22 6.67 5.27 -23.55
CA ASN A 22 7.01 6.54 -22.90
C ASN A 22 6.03 7.62 -23.38
N ARG A 23 4.81 7.62 -22.83
CA ARG A 23 3.79 8.63 -23.10
C ARG A 23 4.28 9.96 -22.54
N GLY A 24 4.91 10.74 -23.41
CA GLY A 24 5.67 11.93 -23.09
C GLY A 24 4.82 12.99 -22.38
N GLY A 25 5.29 13.38 -21.20
CA GLY A 25 4.70 14.45 -20.40
C GLY A 25 5.16 14.33 -18.96
N ARG A 26 5.86 15.36 -18.44
CA ARG A 26 6.16 15.43 -17.01
C ARG A 26 4.86 15.77 -16.28
N THR A 27 4.09 14.73 -15.94
CA THR A 27 2.87 14.88 -15.14
C THR A 27 3.25 15.53 -13.82
N HIS A 28 2.81 16.77 -13.63
CA HIS A 28 3.01 17.47 -12.37
C HIS A 28 2.11 16.80 -11.33
N PHE A 29 2.66 15.84 -10.58
CA PHE A 29 1.92 15.14 -9.53
C PHE A 29 1.40 16.20 -8.55
N LYS A 30 0.07 16.33 -8.47
CA LYS A 30 -0.62 17.20 -7.51
C LYS A 30 -0.32 16.81 -6.06
N VAL A 31 0.19 15.60 -5.85
CA VAL A 31 0.64 15.04 -4.58
C VAL A 31 2.15 15.22 -4.45
N ASN A 32 2.56 16.27 -3.74
CA ASN A 32 3.94 16.47 -3.31
C ASN A 32 4.33 15.47 -2.20
N GLU A 33 5.62 15.26 -1.93
CA GLU A 33 6.08 14.35 -0.87
C GLU A 33 5.52 14.68 0.51
N GLU A 34 5.33 15.96 0.83
CA GLU A 34 4.67 16.39 2.08
C GLU A 34 3.24 15.83 2.21
N ILE A 35 2.47 15.85 1.12
CA ILE A 35 1.11 15.31 1.07
C ILE A 35 1.16 13.77 1.16
N LYS A 36 2.17 13.11 0.56
CA LYS A 36 2.36 11.65 0.70
C LYS A 36 2.64 11.25 2.15
N THR A 37 3.53 11.98 2.83
CA THR A 37 3.87 11.76 4.24
C THR A 37 2.62 11.94 5.11
N PHE A 38 1.85 13.01 4.93
CA PHE A 38 0.59 13.21 5.65
C PHE A 38 -0.46 12.12 5.40
N ILE A 39 -0.62 11.66 4.15
CA ILE A 39 -1.53 10.54 3.83
C ILE A 39 -1.04 9.25 4.50
N ARG A 40 0.28 9.02 4.59
CA ARG A 40 0.86 7.86 5.26
C ARG A 40 0.59 7.90 6.76
N GLU A 41 0.89 9.01 7.43
CA GLU A 41 0.63 9.22 8.86
C GLU A 41 -0.85 8.99 9.21
N LEU A 42 -1.78 9.52 8.40
CA LEU A 42 -3.22 9.26 8.57
C LEU A 42 -3.61 7.78 8.49
N VAL A 43 -3.01 7.03 7.57
CA VAL A 43 -3.33 5.60 7.34
C VAL A 43 -2.64 4.70 8.37
N ASP A 44 -1.44 5.08 8.83
CA ASP A 44 -0.72 4.37 9.89
C ASP A 44 -1.42 4.56 11.26
N GLU A 45 -1.96 5.75 11.53
CA GLU A 45 -2.78 6.02 12.73
C GLU A 45 -4.17 5.37 12.64
N ASN A 46 -4.84 5.43 11.48
CA ASN A 46 -6.16 4.84 11.28
C ASN A 46 -6.35 4.25 9.88
N CYS A 47 -5.97 2.98 9.73
CA CYS A 47 -6.13 2.22 8.48
C CYS A 47 -7.60 1.91 8.11
N GLY A 48 -8.57 2.27 8.98
CA GLY A 48 -10.01 2.16 8.71
C GLY A 48 -10.60 3.36 7.95
N LEU A 49 -9.82 4.39 7.64
CA LEU A 49 -10.28 5.56 6.90
C LEU A 49 -10.65 5.21 5.44
N SER A 50 -11.82 5.66 5.00
CA SER A 50 -12.22 5.59 3.58
C SER A 50 -11.45 6.61 2.73
N LEU A 51 -11.30 6.34 1.43
CA LEU A 51 -10.67 7.26 0.47
C LEU A 51 -11.31 8.67 0.52
N LYS A 52 -12.64 8.74 0.66
CA LYS A 52 -13.38 10.00 0.81
C LYS A 52 -12.97 10.79 2.06
N GLN A 53 -12.76 10.12 3.20
CA GLN A 53 -12.28 10.77 4.42
C GLN A 53 -10.83 11.24 4.26
N ILE A 54 -9.97 10.47 3.58
CA ILE A 54 -8.59 10.90 3.29
C ILE A 54 -8.59 12.14 2.38
N CYS A 55 -9.41 12.16 1.32
CA CYS A 55 -9.63 13.34 0.47
C CYS A 55 -10.06 14.57 1.28
N GLN A 56 -10.99 14.40 2.24
CA GLN A 56 -11.45 15.49 3.11
C GLN A 56 -10.32 16.01 4.02
N ASN A 57 -9.55 15.13 4.67
CA ASN A 57 -8.43 15.53 5.51
C ASN A 57 -7.34 16.27 4.73
N VAL A 58 -6.99 15.80 3.52
CA VAL A 58 -6.02 16.48 2.63
C VAL A 58 -6.55 17.86 2.21
N ALA A 59 -7.83 17.97 1.83
CA ALA A 59 -8.43 19.25 1.49
C ALA A 59 -8.43 20.22 2.68
N THR A 60 -8.75 19.76 3.89
CA THR A 60 -8.71 20.58 5.11
C THR A 60 -7.29 21.01 5.49
N ARG A 61 -6.27 20.17 5.25
CA ARG A 61 -4.88 20.46 5.65
C ARG A 61 -4.12 21.33 4.64
N PHE A 62 -4.35 21.15 3.34
CA PHE A 62 -3.55 21.75 2.28
C PHE A 62 -4.34 22.66 1.32
N ASP A 63 -5.64 22.84 1.52
CA ASP A 63 -6.55 23.55 0.59
C ASP A 63 -6.54 22.98 -0.85
N ILE A 64 -6.19 21.69 -0.99
CA ILE A 64 -6.09 21.01 -2.28
C ILE A 64 -7.11 19.87 -2.34
N THR A 65 -8.03 19.97 -3.30
CA THR A 65 -8.91 18.85 -3.68
C THR A 65 -8.17 17.83 -4.54
N LEU A 66 -8.16 16.58 -4.06
CA LEU A 66 -7.70 15.38 -4.76
C LEU A 66 -8.88 14.42 -4.98
N SER A 67 -8.90 13.70 -6.11
CA SER A 67 -9.88 12.64 -6.32
C SER A 67 -9.53 11.38 -5.53
N GLU A 68 -10.52 10.55 -5.23
CA GLU A 68 -10.31 9.24 -4.58
C GLU A 68 -9.35 8.36 -5.39
N THR A 69 -9.38 8.45 -6.73
CA THR A 69 -8.44 7.77 -7.63
C THR A 69 -7.00 8.28 -7.50
N THR A 70 -6.78 9.57 -7.20
CA THR A 70 -5.44 10.10 -6.92
C THR A 70 -4.92 9.58 -5.57
N ILE A 71 -5.76 9.54 -4.53
CA ILE A 71 -5.39 8.94 -3.23
C ILE A 71 -5.10 7.45 -3.40
N HIS A 72 -5.95 6.69 -4.09
CA HIS A 72 -5.74 5.28 -4.40
C HIS A 72 -4.37 5.01 -5.04
N ASN A 73 -4.03 5.79 -6.08
CA ASN A 73 -2.76 5.62 -6.78
C ASN A 73 -1.57 6.05 -5.90
N CYS A 74 -1.72 7.05 -5.04
CA CYS A 74 -0.72 7.43 -4.04
C CYS A 74 -0.48 6.30 -3.02
N LEU A 75 -1.54 5.67 -2.51
CA LEU A 75 -1.44 4.53 -1.59
C LEU A 75 -0.71 3.35 -2.24
N GLY A 76 -1.01 3.04 -3.51
CA GLY A 76 -0.31 2.02 -4.27
C GLY A 76 1.20 2.29 -4.44
N GLN A 77 1.59 3.57 -4.62
CA GLN A 77 3.01 3.99 -4.64
C GLN A 77 3.71 3.85 -3.28
N MET A 78 2.95 3.83 -2.17
CA MET A 78 3.48 3.66 -0.81
C MET A 78 3.43 2.20 -0.33
N HIS A 79 3.19 1.25 -1.24
CA HIS A 79 3.00 -0.18 -0.95
C HIS A 79 1.79 -0.48 -0.03
N CYS A 80 0.89 0.48 0.17
CA CYS A 80 -0.38 0.25 0.86
C CYS A 80 -1.35 -0.50 -0.07
N SER A 81 -2.09 -1.47 0.47
CA SER A 81 -3.16 -2.17 -0.26
C SER A 81 -4.50 -1.91 0.40
N LEU A 82 -5.51 -1.54 -0.38
CA LEU A 82 -6.89 -1.46 0.10
C LEU A 82 -7.48 -2.86 0.16
N LYS A 83 -8.00 -3.24 1.33
CA LYS A 83 -8.70 -4.50 1.55
C LYS A 83 -10.02 -4.24 2.24
N ALA A 84 -11.06 -4.98 1.86
CA ALA A 84 -12.31 -4.96 2.59
C ALA A 84 -12.09 -5.58 3.98
N ILE A 85 -12.12 -4.76 5.03
CA ILE A 85 -12.00 -5.21 6.41
C ILE A 85 -13.40 -5.45 7.01
N HIS A 86 -13.56 -6.58 7.70
CA HIS A 86 -14.71 -6.79 8.56
C HIS A 86 -14.44 -6.12 9.91
N ILE A 87 -15.15 -5.02 10.20
CA ILE A 87 -14.99 -4.30 11.47
C ILE A 87 -15.39 -5.24 12.61
N ILE A 88 -14.43 -5.60 13.44
CA ILE A 88 -14.66 -6.40 14.64
C ILE A 88 -15.49 -5.56 15.63
N PRO A 89 -16.65 -6.06 16.12
CA PRO A 89 -17.43 -5.33 17.10
C PRO A 89 -16.62 -5.02 18.36
N THR A 90 -16.69 -3.82 18.91
CA THR A 90 -15.90 -3.37 20.06
C THR A 90 -16.00 -4.33 21.26
N ARG A 91 -17.19 -4.93 21.48
CA ARG A 91 -17.42 -5.96 22.52
C ARG A 91 -16.54 -7.20 22.39
N ARG A 92 -15.99 -7.51 21.21
CA ARG A 92 -15.04 -8.63 21.03
C ARG A 92 -13.63 -8.30 21.51
N ASN A 93 -13.30 -7.02 21.63
CA ASN A 93 -12.03 -6.51 22.17
C ASN A 93 -12.13 -6.08 23.64
N ASP A 94 -13.29 -6.25 24.28
CA ASP A 94 -13.46 -6.08 25.72
C ASP A 94 -12.54 -7.06 26.49
N PRO A 95 -11.75 -6.61 27.48
CA PRO A 95 -10.78 -7.46 28.18
C PRO A 95 -11.38 -8.72 28.81
N ASN A 96 -12.58 -8.62 29.38
CA ASN A 96 -13.29 -9.76 29.95
C ASN A 96 -13.72 -10.76 28.87
N THR A 97 -14.25 -10.28 27.75
CA THR A 97 -14.61 -11.09 26.59
C THR A 97 -13.40 -11.77 25.94
N ILE A 98 -12.24 -11.11 25.87
CA ILE A 98 -10.97 -11.73 25.44
C ILE A 98 -10.58 -12.85 26.42
N CYS A 99 -10.60 -12.58 27.73
CA CYS A 99 -10.24 -13.54 28.76
C CYS A 99 -11.12 -14.81 28.71
N ILE A 100 -12.44 -14.65 28.67
CA ILE A 100 -13.42 -15.75 28.59
C ILE A 100 -13.17 -16.61 27.34
N ARG A 101 -12.95 -15.97 26.18
CA ARG A 101 -12.66 -16.69 24.92
C ARG A 101 -11.35 -17.47 24.98
N ASN A 102 -10.31 -16.88 25.57
CA ASN A 102 -9.02 -17.54 25.71
C ASN A 102 -9.10 -18.73 26.67
N HIS A 103 -9.76 -18.55 27.81
CA HIS A 103 -10.00 -19.61 28.78
C HIS A 103 -10.80 -20.76 28.16
N PHE A 104 -11.88 -20.47 27.43
CA PHE A 104 -12.65 -21.49 26.72
C PHE A 104 -11.80 -22.27 25.71
N ALA A 105 -10.99 -21.59 24.89
CA ALA A 105 -10.14 -22.23 23.90
C ALA A 105 -9.10 -23.17 24.54
N HIS A 106 -8.43 -22.75 25.60
CA HIS A 106 -7.48 -23.60 26.33
C HIS A 106 -8.14 -24.79 27.05
N SER A 107 -9.32 -24.58 27.63
CA SER A 107 -10.09 -25.64 28.29
C SER A 107 -10.62 -26.67 27.29
N PHE A 108 -11.03 -26.24 26.08
CA PHE A 108 -11.45 -27.13 25.00
C PHE A 108 -10.29 -27.99 24.49
N LEU A 109 -9.14 -27.39 24.16
CA LEU A 109 -7.96 -28.13 23.68
C LEU A 109 -7.50 -29.21 24.69
N ARG A 110 -7.51 -28.90 25.99
CA ARG A 110 -7.17 -29.85 27.05
C ARG A 110 -8.13 -31.05 27.13
N LEU A 111 -9.36 -30.91 26.66
CA LEU A 111 -10.35 -31.99 26.62
C LEU A 111 -10.22 -32.86 25.36
N GLU A 112 -9.59 -32.38 24.29
CA GLU A 112 -9.29 -33.19 23.08
C GLU A 112 -7.93 -33.91 23.16
N GLU A 113 -7.05 -33.52 24.08
CA GLU A 113 -5.76 -34.19 24.35
C GLU A 113 -5.86 -35.40 25.31
N ASN A 114 -7.06 -35.75 25.81
CA ASN A 114 -7.33 -36.89 26.71
C ASN A 114 -8.31 -37.90 26.12
#